data_AF-A0A834IQQ6-F1
#
_entry.id   AF-A0A834IQQ6-F1
#
_cell.length_a   1.000
_cell.length_b   1.000
_cell.length_c   1.000
_cell.angle_alpha   90.00
_cell.angle_beta   90.00
_cell.angle_gamma   90.00
#
_symmetry.space_group_name_H-M   'P 1'
#
loop_
_entity.id
_entity.type
_entity.pdbx_description
1 polymer ?
#
loop_
_entity_poly.entity_id
_entity_poly.type
_entity_poly.pdbx_seq_one_letter_code
_entity_poly.pdbx_strand_id
1 'polypeptide(L)' 'MGKIPKPQLHGLSVRRAKLWILSSLINGVLGALAFQLFYINPKKKLFRDFYENYDIEKEFETMMNKGLFDSC' A
#
# COMPACT_ATOMS: atom_id res chain seq x y z
N MET A 1 -22.31 -49.69 16.14
CA MET A 1 -21.79 -48.30 16.27
C MET A 1 -20.27 -48.36 16.32
N GLY A 2 -19.59 -47.70 15.38
CA GLY A 2 -18.12 -47.76 15.25
C GLY A 2 -17.38 -46.99 16.34
N LYS A 3 -16.20 -47.46 16.74
CA LYS A 3 -15.36 -46.86 17.80
C LYS A 3 -14.72 -45.57 17.29
N ILE A 4 -14.90 -44.47 18.03
CA ILE A 4 -14.34 -43.15 17.67
C ILE A 4 -12.82 -43.18 17.95
N PRO A 5 -11.96 -42.80 16.98
CA PRO A 5 -10.52 -42.74 17.19
C PRO A 5 -10.15 -41.60 18.16
N LYS A 6 -9.08 -41.80 18.94
CA LYS A 6 -8.64 -40.82 19.94
C LYS A 6 -8.14 -39.54 19.25
N PRO A 7 -8.66 -38.35 19.60
CA PRO A 7 -8.19 -37.09 19.05
C PRO A 7 -6.85 -36.67 19.65
N GLN A 8 -6.24 -35.63 19.08
CA GLN A 8 -5.02 -35.02 19.63
C GLN A 8 -5.32 -34.34 20.97
N LEU A 9 -4.68 -34.80 22.06
CA LEU A 9 -4.92 -34.30 23.42
C LEU A 9 -3.90 -33.25 23.90
N HIS A 10 -2.72 -33.19 23.30
CA HIS A 10 -1.63 -32.30 23.73
C HIS A 10 -1.09 -31.43 22.58
N GLY A 11 -0.46 -30.31 22.93
CA GLY A 11 0.18 -29.40 21.95
C GLY A 11 -0.79 -28.60 21.08
N LEU A 12 -2.08 -28.57 21.44
CA LEU A 12 -3.14 -27.86 20.70
C LEU A 12 -2.84 -26.37 20.58
N SER A 13 -2.38 -25.74 21.67
CA SER A 13 -2.02 -24.32 21.71
C SER A 13 -0.84 -24.00 20.79
N VAL A 14 0.24 -24.81 20.85
CA VAL A 14 1.43 -24.64 20.01
C VAL A 14 1.10 -24.81 18.53
N ARG A 15 0.31 -25.83 18.19
CA ARG A 15 -0.16 -26.04 16.81
C ARG A 15 -0.96 -24.84 16.31
N ARG A 16 -1.86 -24.31 17.12
CA ARG A 16 -2.68 -23.14 16.77
C ARG A 16 -1.84 -21.87 16.65
N ALA A 17 -0.89 -21.65 17.55
CA ALA A 17 0.00 -20.49 17.51
C ALA A 17 0.85 -20.46 16.23
N LYS A 18 1.39 -21.60 15.80
CA LYS A 18 2.14 -21.70 14.53
C LYS A 18 1.30 -21.28 13.33
N LEU A 19 0.03 -21.70 13.28
CA LEU A 19 -0.88 -21.33 12.20
C LEU A 19 -1.14 -19.81 12.20
N TRP A 20 -1.44 -19.22 13.36
CA TRP A 20 -1.71 -17.78 13.44
C TRP A 20 -0.50 -16.91 13.12
N ILE A 21 0.70 -17.31 13.57
CA ILE A 21 1.94 -16.59 13.25
C ILE A 21 2.17 -16.60 11.74
N LEU A 22 2.01 -17.77 11.09
CA LEU A 22 2.15 -17.88 9.64
C LEU A 22 1.11 -17.02 8.90
N SER A 23 -0.17 -17.11 9.31
CA SER A 23 -1.23 -16.28 8.72
C SER A 23 -0.98 -14.79 8.93
N SER A 24 -0.48 -14.38 10.10
CA SER A 24 -0.16 -12.98 10.39
C SER A 24 0.95 -12.45 9.49
N LEU A 25 2.00 -13.24 9.25
CA LEU A 25 3.08 -12.87 8.33
C LEU A 25 2.56 -12.68 6.91
N ILE A 26 1.74 -13.61 6.42
CA ILE A 26 1.15 -13.53 5.08
C ILE A 26 0.29 -12.26 4.96
N ASN A 27 -0.58 -11.99 5.93
CA ASN A 27 -1.42 -10.80 5.92
C ASN A 27 -0.60 -9.51 5.98
N GLY A 28 0.47 -9.48 6.78
CA GLY A 28 1.36 -8.32 6.86
C GLY A 28 2.04 -8.01 5.52
N VAL A 29 2.58 -9.04 4.85
CA VAL A 29 3.19 -8.89 3.52
C VAL A 29 2.16 -8.44 2.49
N LEU A 30 0.97 -9.06 2.49
CA LEU A 30 -0.09 -8.72 1.54
C LEU A 30 -0.56 -7.27 1.73
N GLY A 31 -0.72 -6.82 2.97
CA GLY A 31 -1.07 -5.45 3.30
C GLY A 31 -0.02 -4.44 2.83
N ALA A 32 1.28 -4.74 3.04
CA ALA A 32 2.37 -3.90 2.57
C ALA A 32 2.40 -3.80 1.04
N LEU A 33 2.21 -4.91 0.33
CA LEU A 33 2.14 -4.93 -1.13
C LEU A 33 0.93 -4.17 -1.66
N ALA A 34 -0.24 -4.34 -1.04
CA ALA A 34 -1.43 -3.60 -1.40
C ALA A 34 -1.19 -2.08 -1.25
N PHE A 35 -0.60 -1.64 -0.14
CA PHE A 35 -0.30 -0.23 0.06
C PHE A 35 0.72 0.31 -0.96
N GLN A 36 1.78 -0.45 -1.24
CA GLN A 36 2.79 -0.07 -2.23
C GLN A 36 2.16 0.10 -3.63
N LEU A 37 1.34 -0.87 -4.05
CA LEU A 37 0.75 -0.90 -5.38
C LEU A 37 -0.37 0.12 -5.56
N PHE A 38 -1.27 0.25 -4.59
CA PHE A 38 -2.48 1.06 -4.73
C PHE A 38 -2.34 2.49 -4.23
N TYR A 39 -1.34 2.80 -3.39
CA TYR A 39 -1.15 4.16 -2.87
C TYR A 39 0.18 4.76 -3.32
N ILE A 40 1.30 4.09 -3.06
CA ILE A 40 2.63 4.67 -3.29
C ILE A 40 2.92 4.80 -4.79
N ASN A 41 2.75 3.72 -5.55
CA ASN A 41 3.02 3.71 -6.98
C ASN A 41 2.20 4.73 -7.80
N PRO A 42 0.86 4.83 -7.64
CA PRO A 42 0.08 5.82 -8.39
C PRO A 42 0.45 7.25 -8.01
N LYS A 43 0.73 7.50 -6.73
CA LYS A 43 1.21 8.82 -6.30
C LYS A 43 2.54 9.17 -6.98
N LYS A 44 3.53 8.27 -6.93
CA LYS A 44 4.82 8.48 -7.61
C LYS A 44 4.67 8.69 -9.12
N LYS A 45 3.78 7.91 -9.75
CA LYS A 45 3.46 8.06 -11.17
C LYS A 45 2.86 9.44 -11.45
N LEU A 46 1.88 9.90 -10.68
CA LEU A 46 1.26 11.22 -10.86
C LEU A 46 2.29 12.36 -10.82
N PHE A 47 3.17 12.34 -9.82
CA PHE A 47 4.24 13.35 -9.72
C PHE A 47 5.20 13.30 -10.92
N ARG A 48 5.60 12.10 -11.34
CA ARG A 48 6.47 11.94 -12.51
C ARG A 48 5.79 12.44 -13.78
N ASP A 49 4.57 12.00 -14.02
CA ASP A 49 3.80 12.33 -15.23
C ASP A 49 3.51 13.84 -15.30
N PHE A 50 3.35 14.52 -14.16
CA PHE A 50 3.27 15.99 -14.10
C PHE A 50 4.57 16.65 -14.56
N TYR A 51 5.72 16.26 -13.99
CA TYR A 51 7.01 16.89 -14.29
C TYR A 51 7.64 16.47 -15.63
N GLU A 52 7.17 15.40 -16.26
CA GLU A 52 7.73 14.91 -17.52
C GLU A 52 7.60 15.92 -18.67
N ASN A 53 6.50 16.69 -18.70
CA ASN A 53 6.23 17.70 -19.73
C ASN A 53 5.96 19.09 -19.13
N TYR A 54 6.42 19.33 -17.90
CA TYR A 54 6.14 20.57 -17.19
C TYR A 54 7.05 21.70 -17.69
N ASP A 55 6.44 22.73 -18.26
CA ASP A 55 7.12 23.96 -18.68
C ASP A 55 6.81 25.08 -17.67
N ILE A 56 7.85 25.46 -16.92
CA ILE A 56 7.77 26.46 -15.84
C ILE A 56 7.44 27.84 -16.39
N GLU A 57 8.03 28.23 -17.52
CA GLU A 57 7.87 29.58 -18.08
C GLU A 57 6.42 29.77 -18.55
N LYS A 58 5.86 28.77 -19.23
CA LYS A 58 4.47 28.78 -19.68
C LYS A 58 3.47 28.84 -18.52
N GLU A 59 3.70 28.07 -17.45
CA GLU A 59 2.83 28.14 -16.27
C GLU A 59 2.96 29.50 -15.55
N PHE A 60 4.17 30.02 -15.45
CA PHE A 60 4.44 31.34 -14.88
C PHE A 60 3.72 32.45 -15.65
N GLU A 61 3.81 32.47 -16.98
CA GLU A 61 3.07 33.42 -17.82
C GLU A 61 1.55 33.28 -17.63
N THR A 62 1.05 32.04 -17.52
CA THR A 62 -0.36 31.78 -17.26
C THR A 62 -0.81 32.34 -15.90
N MET A 63 0.04 32.24 -14.87
CA MET A 63 -0.24 32.78 -13.53
C MET A 63 -0.12 34.31 -13.47
N MET A 64 0.87 34.88 -14.16
CA MET A 64 1.06 36.32 -14.32
C MET A 64 -0.13 36.96 -15.03
N ASN A 65 -0.58 36.39 -16.14
CA ASN A 65 -1.77 36.87 -16.87
C ASN A 65 -3.06 36.79 -16.04
N LYS A 66 -3.11 35.92 -15.03
CA LYS A 66 -4.22 35.83 -14.09
C LYS A 66 -4.12 36.85 -12.94
N GLY A 67 -3.06 37.66 -12.88
CA GLY A 67 -2.85 38.67 -11.84
C GLY A 67 -2.63 38.06 -10.46
N LEU A 68 -2.07 36.84 -10.38
CA LEU A 68 -1.82 36.15 -9.11
C LEU A 68 -0.57 36.66 -8.37
N PHE A 69 0.32 37.36 -9.07
CA PHE A 69 1.57 37.87 -8.52
C PHE A 69 1.49 39.38 -8.28
N ASP A 70 1.84 39.82 -7.07
CA ASP A 70 2.01 41.24 -6.72
C ASP A 70 3.43 41.75 -7.08
N SER A 71 4.39 40.83 -7.20
CA SER A 71 5.81 41.12 -7.38
C SER A 71 6.28 41.20 -8.84
N CYS A 72 5.37 40.98 -9.80
CA CYS A 72 5.66 41.00 -11.23
C CYS A 72 4.82 42.06 -11.94
#